data_AF-A0A225VEW7-F1
#
_entry.id   AF-A0A225VEW7-F1
#
_cell.length_a   1.000
_cell.length_b   1.000
_cell.length_c   1.000
_cell.angle_alpha   90.00
_cell.angle_beta   90.00
_cell.angle_gamma   90.00
#
_symmetry.space_group_name_H-M   'P 1'
#
loop_
_entity.id
_entity.type
_entity.pdbx_description
1 polymer ?
#
loop_
_entity_poly.entity_id
_entity_poly.type
_entity_poly.pdbx_seq_one_letter_code
_entity_poly.pdbx_strand_id
1 'polypeptide(L)'
;MYIPAVLMIMDDYLRFVKIYLLTDKSSAEINQRMKNYIARADRQGSRKVNHYDDHSVRRVKEVLTDKGREFFNTEMENWYESKGIAHTKVGPKASQLNFIERTHQTLVEMVKSMLHQSGLPRLFWVEAMETAVYIGNRVFCKDVDMTPYEKMFGEKSDLYHIRAFGSLCIHTCTEGRAEKLI
;
A
#
# COMPACT_ATOMS: atom_id res chain seq x y z
N MET A 1 -18.89 -14.21 7.93
CA MET A 1 -18.22 -12.89 7.90
C MET A 1 -16.86 -13.09 7.23
N TYR A 2 -16.77 -12.77 5.94
CA TYR A 2 -15.54 -12.93 5.15
C TYR A 2 -14.57 -11.80 5.51
N ILE A 3 -13.36 -12.13 5.95
CA ILE A 3 -12.29 -11.16 6.15
C ILE A 3 -11.54 -11.13 4.82
N PRO A 4 -11.66 -10.06 4.00
CA PRO A 4 -10.95 -9.99 2.73
C PRO A 4 -9.44 -10.09 2.95
N ALA A 5 -8.77 -10.81 2.06
CA ALA A 5 -7.31 -10.83 2.06
C ALA A 5 -6.78 -9.47 1.58
N VAL A 6 -5.59 -9.08 2.03
CA VAL A 6 -4.95 -7.83 1.60
C VAL A 6 -3.62 -8.16 0.94
N LEU A 7 -3.42 -7.65 -0.27
CA LEU A 7 -2.10 -7.58 -0.88
C LEU A 7 -1.47 -6.25 -0.48
N MET A 8 -0.33 -6.31 0.22
CA MET A 8 0.45 -5.15 0.57
C MET A 8 1.72 -5.12 -0.29
N ILE A 9 1.95 -4.00 -0.96
CA ILE A 9 3.14 -3.75 -1.77
C ILE A 9 3.86 -2.54 -1.19
N MET A 10 5.18 -2.68 -1.01
CA MET A 10 6.04 -1.60 -0.55
C MET A 10 7.07 -1.29 -1.63
N ASP A 11 7.26 -0.01 -1.92
CA ASP A 11 8.44 0.47 -2.65
C ASP A 11 9.59 0.63 -1.64
N ASP A 12 10.65 -0.16 -1.80
CA ASP A 12 11.79 -0.18 -0.86
C ASP A 12 12.55 1.16 -0.85
N TYR A 13 12.67 1.82 -2.01
CA TYR A 13 13.39 3.07 -2.13
C TYR A 13 12.58 4.25 -1.58
N LEU A 14 11.28 4.30 -1.89
CA LEU A 14 10.39 5.39 -1.47
C LEU A 14 9.83 5.18 -0.06
N ARG A 15 9.92 3.95 0.47
CA ARG A 15 9.20 3.48 1.68
C ARG A 15 7.67 3.67 1.57
N PHE A 16 7.16 3.79 0.34
CA PHE A 16 5.74 4.02 0.09
C PHE A 16 5.00 2.69 0.09
N VAL A 17 3.93 2.61 0.88
CA VAL A 17 3.13 1.38 1.03
C VAL A 17 1.79 1.57 0.33
N LYS A 18 1.41 0.57 -0.47
CA LYS A 18 0.08 0.49 -1.07
C LYS A 18 -0.57 -0.85 -0.70
N ILE A 19 -1.82 -0.78 -0.30
CA ILE A 19 -2.65 -1.97 -0.07
C ILE A 19 -3.71 -2.10 -1.17
N TYR A 20 -4.06 -3.35 -1.47
CA TYR A 20 -5.16 -3.75 -2.31
C TYR A 20 -6.00 -4.79 -1.57
N LEU A 21 -7.30 -4.53 -1.50
CA LEU A 21 -8.27 -5.51 -1.00
C LEU A 21 -8.49 -6.55 -2.10
N LEU A 22 -8.35 -7.81 -1.71
CA LEU A 22 -8.51 -8.94 -2.60
C LEU A 22 -9.88 -9.58 -2.37
N THR A 23 -10.59 -9.82 -3.48
CA THR A 23 -11.80 -10.64 -3.50
C THR A 23 -11.46 -12.10 -3.23
N ASP A 24 -10.32 -12.55 -3.74
CA ASP A 24 -9.80 -13.91 -3.62
C ASP A 24 -8.26 -13.88 -3.70
N LYS A 25 -7.61 -14.93 -3.21
CA LYS A 25 -6.15 -15.06 -3.26
C LYS A 25 -5.67 -15.74 -4.55
N SER A 26 -6.43 -15.66 -5.65
CA SER A 26 -5.99 -16.25 -6.91
C SER A 26 -4.76 -15.51 -7.43
N SER A 27 -3.88 -16.26 -8.09
CA SER A 27 -2.74 -15.68 -8.80
C SER A 27 -3.19 -14.65 -9.85
N ALA A 28 -4.36 -14.84 -10.49
CA ALA A 28 -4.85 -13.93 -11.52
C ALA A 28 -5.11 -12.51 -10.96
N GLU A 29 -5.86 -12.42 -9.86
CA GLU A 29 -6.16 -11.14 -9.21
C GLU A 29 -4.87 -10.48 -8.70
N ILE A 30 -4.01 -11.24 -8.00
CA ILE A 30 -2.74 -10.73 -7.46
C ILE A 30 -1.83 -10.24 -8.59
N ASN A 31 -1.69 -11.00 -9.67
CA ASN A 31 -0.90 -10.61 -10.84
C ASN A 31 -1.43 -9.33 -11.47
N GLN A 32 -2.76 -9.19 -11.60
CA GLN A 32 -3.36 -7.96 -12.13
C GLN A 32 -3.06 -6.75 -11.23
N ARG A 33 -3.18 -6.90 -9.90
CA ARG A 33 -2.84 -5.83 -8.95
C ARG A 33 -1.37 -5.45 -9.00
N MET A 34 -0.47 -6.43 -9.10
CA MET A 34 0.97 -6.21 -9.27
C MET A 34 1.29 -5.46 -10.56
N LYS A 35 0.76 -5.92 -11.72
CA LYS A 35 0.93 -5.26 -13.02
C LYS A 35 0.46 -3.80 -12.97
N ASN A 36 -0.70 -3.55 -12.35
CA ASN A 36 -1.26 -2.20 -12.19
C ASN A 36 -0.42 -1.31 -11.28
N TYR A 37 0.10 -1.86 -10.17
CA TYR A 37 0.98 -1.11 -9.27
C TYR A 37 2.28 -0.72 -9.96
N ILE A 38 2.95 -1.66 -10.64
CA ILE A 38 4.21 -1.41 -11.36
C ILE A 38 4.01 -0.35 -12.44
N ALA A 39 2.95 -0.48 -13.25
CA ALA A 39 2.65 0.52 -14.29
C ALA A 39 2.38 1.91 -13.70
N ARG A 40 1.77 1.98 -12.51
CA ARG A 40 1.56 3.25 -11.79
C ARG A 40 2.85 3.79 -11.21
N ALA A 41 3.68 2.93 -10.61
CA ALA A 41 4.97 3.30 -10.03
C ALA A 41 5.91 3.87 -11.08
N ASP A 42 6.04 3.22 -12.25
CA ASP A 42 6.86 3.70 -13.36
C ASP A 42 6.42 5.10 -13.86
N ARG A 43 5.11 5.37 -13.86
CA ARG A 43 4.56 6.68 -14.29
C ARG A 43 4.67 7.77 -13.24
N GLN A 44 4.52 7.42 -11.96
CA GLN A 44 4.43 8.40 -10.87
C GLN A 44 5.77 8.65 -10.16
N GLY A 45 6.64 7.64 -10.08
CA GLY A 45 7.96 7.72 -9.44
C GLY A 45 8.93 8.68 -10.12
N SER A 46 8.55 9.20 -11.30
CA SER A 46 9.28 10.22 -12.06
C SER A 46 8.92 11.66 -11.67
N ARG A 47 8.13 11.89 -10.60
CA ARG A 47 7.84 13.26 -10.13
C ARG A 47 9.02 13.83 -9.33
N LYS A 48 9.42 15.05 -9.71
CA LYS A 48 10.56 15.78 -9.13
C LYS A 48 10.43 15.88 -7.62
N VAL A 49 11.41 15.35 -6.90
CA VAL A 49 11.66 15.72 -5.50
C VAL A 49 12.94 16.54 -5.53
N ASN A 50 12.79 17.86 -5.35
CA ASN A 50 13.83 18.89 -5.38
C ASN A 50 14.23 19.45 -6.76
N HIS A 51 14.70 20.71 -6.75
CA HIS A 51 15.24 21.48 -7.87
C HIS A 51 16.51 20.90 -8.53
N TYR A 52 16.99 19.76 -8.04
CA TYR A 52 18.12 19.06 -8.64
C TYR A 52 17.58 18.06 -9.68
N ASP A 53 17.86 18.35 -10.94
CA ASP A 53 17.42 17.60 -12.12
C ASP A 53 17.98 16.17 -12.13
N ASP A 54 17.30 15.26 -11.43
CA ASP A 54 17.38 13.83 -11.73
C ASP A 54 16.23 13.48 -12.69
N HIS A 55 16.48 13.67 -13.99
CA HIS A 55 15.57 13.29 -15.08
C HIS A 55 15.49 11.76 -15.28
N SER A 56 15.99 10.95 -14.35
CA SER A 56 15.95 9.50 -14.50
C SER A 56 14.52 8.98 -14.32
N VAL A 57 14.01 8.36 -15.39
CA VAL A 57 12.76 7.60 -15.34
C VAL A 57 12.94 6.48 -14.32
N ARG A 58 12.25 6.57 -13.17
CA ARG A 58 12.33 5.55 -12.12
C ARG A 58 11.45 4.38 -12.50
N ARG A 59 12.07 3.32 -13.00
CA ARG A 59 11.40 2.05 -13.32
C ARG A 59 11.67 1.01 -12.25
N VAL A 60 10.69 0.16 -12.01
CA VAL A 60 10.87 -1.02 -11.15
C VAL A 60 11.93 -1.93 -11.76
N LYS A 61 12.97 -2.26 -10.99
CA LYS A 61 14.08 -3.13 -11.44
C LYS A 61 13.95 -4.55 -10.93
N GLU A 62 13.47 -4.70 -9.70
CA GLU A 62 13.36 -5.98 -9.02
C GLU A 62 12.08 -6.01 -8.18
N VAL A 63 11.44 -7.17 -8.15
CA VAL A 63 10.31 -7.48 -7.28
C VAL A 63 10.71 -8.62 -6.35
N LEU A 64 10.54 -8.41 -5.06
CA LEU A 64 10.78 -9.41 -4.02
C LEU A 64 9.42 -9.95 -3.56
N THR A 65 9.23 -11.26 -3.63
CA THR A 65 8.06 -11.93 -3.06
C THR A 65 8.50 -13.03 -2.10
N ASP A 66 7.62 -13.43 -1.20
CA ASP A 66 7.82 -14.67 -0.46
C ASP A 66 7.65 -15.89 -1.38
N LYS A 67 7.82 -17.09 -0.81
CA LYS A 67 7.57 -18.36 -1.50
C LYS A 67 6.10 -18.79 -1.46
N GLY A 68 5.15 -17.85 -1.35
CA GLY A 68 3.72 -18.10 -1.44
C GLY A 68 3.31 -18.49 -2.86
N ARG A 69 2.55 -19.60 -3.00
CA ARG A 69 2.17 -20.21 -4.30
C ARG A 69 1.47 -19.23 -5.24
N GLU A 70 0.77 -18.25 -4.69
CA GLU A 70 0.09 -17.19 -5.43
C GLU A 70 1.03 -16.41 -6.37
N PHE A 71 2.31 -16.27 -6.01
CA PHE A 71 3.33 -15.55 -6.79
C PHE A 71 4.09 -16.45 -7.78
N PHE A 72 3.78 -17.76 -7.81
CA PHE A 72 4.38 -18.73 -8.73
C PHE A 72 3.45 -18.93 -9.91
N ASN A 73 3.65 -18.13 -10.95
CA ASN A 73 2.95 -18.29 -12.21
C ASN A 73 3.91 -17.99 -13.36
N THR A 74 4.11 -18.96 -14.25
CA THR A 74 4.93 -18.83 -15.46
C THR A 74 4.50 -17.64 -16.32
N GLU A 75 3.19 -17.33 -16.37
CA GLU A 75 2.69 -16.14 -17.08
C GLU A 75 3.26 -14.84 -16.49
N MET A 76 3.34 -14.74 -15.16
CA MET A 76 3.85 -13.55 -14.48
C MET A 76 5.37 -13.45 -14.59
N GLU A 77 6.07 -14.58 -14.51
CA GLU A 77 7.52 -14.65 -14.75
C GLU A 77 7.86 -14.17 -16.17
N ASN A 78 7.17 -14.68 -17.19
CA ASN A 78 7.33 -14.22 -18.57
C ASN A 78 7.01 -12.72 -18.72
N TRP A 79 6.01 -12.22 -17.98
CA TRP A 79 5.68 -10.80 -17.99
C TRP A 79 6.80 -9.95 -17.38
N TYR A 80 7.37 -10.36 -16.23
CA TYR A 80 8.51 -9.68 -15.62
C TYR A 80 9.73 -9.66 -16.55
N GLU A 81 10.05 -10.79 -17.19
CA GLU A 81 11.14 -10.88 -18.17
C GLU A 81 10.91 -9.94 -19.36
N SER A 82 9.67 -9.88 -19.89
CA SER A 82 9.33 -8.97 -20.99
C SER A 82 9.49 -7.47 -20.63
N LYS A 83 9.49 -7.15 -19.33
CA LYS A 83 9.71 -5.80 -18.80
C LYS A 83 11.15 -5.57 -18.32
N GLY A 84 11.99 -6.60 -18.32
CA GLY A 84 13.33 -6.55 -17.76
C GLY A 84 13.35 -6.41 -16.23
N ILE A 85 12.31 -6.89 -15.55
CA ILE A 85 12.17 -6.87 -14.09
C ILE A 85 12.68 -8.19 -13.53
N ALA A 86 13.61 -8.14 -12.58
CA ALA A 86 14.04 -9.34 -11.86
C ALA A 86 12.97 -9.74 -10.83
N HIS A 87 12.62 -11.03 -10.77
CA HIS A 87 11.74 -11.56 -9.72
C HIS A 87 12.53 -12.45 -8.77
N THR A 88 12.80 -11.92 -7.57
CA THR A 88 13.57 -12.63 -6.54
C THR A 88 12.62 -13.21 -5.51
N LYS A 89 12.70 -14.54 -5.36
CA LYS A 89 11.85 -15.33 -4.46
C LYS A 89 12.58 -15.54 -3.15
N VAL A 90 12.13 -14.83 -2.14
CA VAL A 90 12.84 -14.74 -0.87
C VAL A 90 12.29 -15.79 0.10
N GLY A 91 13.20 -16.51 0.77
CA GLY A 91 12.82 -17.47 1.80
C GLY A 91 12.31 -16.80 3.08
N PRO A 92 11.71 -17.58 4.01
CA PRO A 92 11.26 -17.06 5.29
C PRO A 92 12.41 -16.36 6.05
N LYS A 93 12.13 -15.21 6.69
CA LYS A 93 13.07 -14.46 7.54
C LYS A 93 14.34 -13.92 6.85
N ALA A 94 14.33 -13.73 5.52
CA ALA A 94 15.43 -13.03 4.90
C ALA A 94 15.42 -11.54 5.26
N SER A 95 16.60 -10.98 5.50
CA SER A 95 16.76 -9.57 5.88
C SER A 95 16.05 -8.58 4.95
N GLN A 96 15.95 -8.92 3.66
CA GLN A 96 15.34 -8.09 2.62
C GLN A 96 13.81 -7.93 2.77
N LEU A 97 13.09 -8.93 3.31
CA LEU A 97 11.65 -8.84 3.54
C LEU A 97 11.28 -8.32 4.95
N ASN A 98 12.26 -8.19 5.85
CA ASN A 98 11.99 -7.73 7.21
C ASN A 98 11.34 -6.34 7.25
N PHE A 99 11.63 -5.46 6.29
CA PHE A 99 11.03 -4.12 6.24
C PHE A 99 9.52 -4.16 5.99
N ILE A 100 9.09 -4.97 5.02
CA ILE A 100 7.67 -5.13 4.69
C ILE A 100 6.94 -5.85 5.82
N GLU A 101 7.56 -6.86 6.45
CA GLU A 101 6.99 -7.57 7.61
C GLU A 101 6.79 -6.65 8.81
N ARG A 102 7.79 -5.84 9.17
CA ARG A 102 7.69 -4.87 10.28
C ARG A 102 6.64 -3.80 10.02
N THR A 103 6.54 -3.36 8.77
CA THR A 103 5.53 -2.37 8.37
C THR A 103 4.13 -2.97 8.43
N HIS A 104 3.95 -4.22 7.99
CA HIS A 104 2.70 -4.93 8.15
C HIS A 104 2.27 -5.01 9.62
N GLN A 105 3.20 -5.40 10.51
CA GLN A 105 2.94 -5.47 11.95
C GLN A 105 2.52 -4.11 12.52
N THR A 106 3.25 -3.05 12.17
CA THR A 106 2.95 -1.67 12.58
C THR A 106 1.54 -1.25 12.13
N LEU A 107 1.18 -1.52 10.87
CA LEU A 107 -0.14 -1.19 10.34
C LEU A 107 -1.25 -1.98 11.06
N VAL A 108 -1.03 -3.27 11.32
CA VAL A 108 -1.99 -4.10 12.08
C VAL A 108 -2.18 -3.58 13.52
N GLU A 109 -1.12 -3.10 14.16
CA GLU A 109 -1.21 -2.48 15.48
C GLU A 109 -1.97 -1.15 15.45
N MET A 110 -1.72 -0.31 14.43
CA MET A 110 -2.49 0.92 14.21
C MET A 110 -3.97 0.62 14.01
N VAL A 111 -4.32 -0.40 13.20
CA VAL A 111 -5.72 -0.82 13.00
C VAL A 111 -6.38 -1.22 14.31
N LYS A 112 -5.70 -2.07 15.11
CA LYS A 112 -6.22 -2.48 16.42
C LYS A 112 -6.42 -1.29 17.35
N SER A 113 -5.47 -0.36 17.37
CA SER A 113 -5.56 0.87 18.18
C SER A 113 -6.71 1.77 17.74
N MET A 114 -6.86 2.03 16.44
CA MET A 114 -7.95 2.84 15.87
C MET A 114 -9.32 2.25 16.18
N LEU A 115 -9.49 0.94 16.00
CA LEU A 115 -10.75 0.26 16.31
C LEU A 115 -11.05 0.29 17.82
N HIS A 116 -10.04 0.07 18.66
CA HIS A 116 -10.20 0.13 20.11
C HIS A 116 -10.58 1.54 20.59
N GLN A 117 -9.89 2.56 20.09
CA GLN A 117 -10.13 3.96 20.47
C GLN A 117 -11.49 4.47 19.99
N SER A 118 -11.92 4.10 18.77
CA SER A 118 -13.20 4.53 18.20
C SER A 118 -14.42 3.78 18.78
N GLY A 119 -14.20 2.62 19.40
CA GLY A 119 -15.27 1.72 19.82
C GLY A 119 -16.01 1.07 18.65
N LEU A 120 -15.51 1.21 17.42
CA LEU A 120 -16.16 0.65 16.23
C LEU A 120 -15.99 -0.87 16.16
N PRO A 121 -17.00 -1.59 15.63
CA PRO A 121 -16.90 -3.02 15.40
C PRO A 121 -15.71 -3.39 14.50
N ARG A 122 -15.20 -4.62 14.67
CA ARG A 122 -14.15 -5.19 13.80
C ARG A 122 -14.51 -5.24 12.31
N LEU A 123 -15.78 -5.05 11.96
CA LEU A 123 -16.21 -4.96 10.56
C LEU A 123 -15.48 -3.84 9.80
N PHE A 124 -15.15 -2.74 10.49
CA PHE A 124 -14.48 -1.56 9.91
C PHE A 124 -12.96 -1.67 9.81
N TRP A 125 -12.41 -2.89 9.92
CA TRP A 125 -10.95 -3.09 9.93
C TRP A 125 -10.31 -2.72 8.58
N VAL A 126 -11.04 -2.83 7.48
CA VAL A 126 -10.58 -2.48 6.14
C VAL A 126 -10.36 -0.97 6.05
N GLU A 127 -11.35 -0.19 6.46
CA GLU A 127 -11.31 1.28 6.48
C GLU A 127 -10.25 1.77 7.46
N ALA A 128 -10.10 1.09 8.60
CA ALA A 128 -9.02 1.36 9.54
C ALA A 128 -7.64 1.07 8.91
N MET A 129 -7.50 -0.01 8.13
CA MET A 129 -6.24 -0.36 7.46
C MET A 129 -5.90 0.64 6.36
N GLU A 130 -6.88 1.06 5.56
CA GLU A 130 -6.72 2.13 4.58
C GLU A 130 -6.30 3.45 5.23
N THR A 131 -6.92 3.80 6.36
CA THR A 131 -6.55 4.97 7.16
C THR A 131 -5.13 4.84 7.72
N ALA A 132 -4.76 3.68 8.25
CA ALA A 132 -3.41 3.42 8.77
C ALA A 132 -2.35 3.56 7.68
N VAL A 133 -2.57 3.01 6.48
CA VAL A 133 -1.66 3.18 5.34
C VAL A 133 -1.63 4.63 4.84
N TYR A 134 -2.77 5.31 4.84
CA TYR A 134 -2.86 6.72 4.45
C TYR A 134 -2.02 7.62 5.36
N ILE A 135 -2.13 7.41 6.67
CA ILE A 135 -1.37 8.12 7.70
C ILE A 135 0.11 7.69 7.62
N GLY A 136 0.40 6.40 7.56
CA GLY A 136 1.78 5.87 7.53
C GLY A 136 2.62 6.45 6.38
N ASN A 137 2.03 6.64 5.20
CA ASN A 137 2.72 7.29 4.08
C ASN A 137 2.96 8.80 4.28
N ARG A 138 2.34 9.43 5.27
CA ARG A 138 2.44 10.86 5.60
C ARG A 138 3.13 11.14 6.94
N VAL A 139 3.62 10.09 7.60
CA VAL A 139 4.49 10.23 8.77
C VAL A 139 5.94 10.30 8.28
N PHE A 140 6.75 11.09 8.99
CA PHE A 140 8.18 11.16 8.73
C PHE A 140 8.83 9.77 8.81
N CYS A 141 9.60 9.40 7.79
CA CYS A 141 10.31 8.15 7.74
C CYS A 141 11.82 8.43 7.72
N LYS A 142 12.52 7.98 8.77
CA LYS A 142 13.96 8.21 8.97
C LYS A 142 14.81 7.70 7.81
N ASP A 143 14.44 6.57 7.21
CA ASP A 143 15.20 5.96 6.12
C ASP A 143 15.22 6.81 4.84
N VAL A 144 14.24 7.70 4.68
CA VAL A 144 14.12 8.58 3.50
C VAL A 144 14.20 10.07 3.84
N ASP A 145 14.38 10.42 5.12
CA ASP A 145 14.50 11.78 5.66
C ASP A 145 13.35 12.73 5.28
N MET A 146 12.17 12.18 4.98
CA MET A 146 10.94 12.90 4.65
C MET A 146 9.74 11.96 4.77
N THR A 147 8.54 12.41 4.40
CA THR A 147 7.39 11.49 4.30
C THR A 147 7.46 10.66 3.01
N PRO A 148 7.05 9.37 3.01
CA PRO A 148 6.95 8.58 1.78
C PRO A 148 6.07 9.24 0.71
N TYR A 149 5.04 9.99 1.12
CA TYR A 149 4.18 10.77 0.24
C TYR A 149 4.94 11.89 -0.46
N GLU A 150 5.69 12.72 0.29
CA GLU A 150 6.54 13.77 -0.28
C GLU A 150 7.55 13.20 -1.26
N LYS A 151 8.16 12.06 -0.92
CA LYS A 151 9.14 11.42 -1.78
C LYS A 151 8.54 10.83 -3.06
N MET A 152 7.30 10.36 -3.01
CA MET A 152 6.60 9.78 -4.16
C MET A 152 6.03 10.86 -5.09
N PHE A 153 5.50 11.95 -4.54
CA PHE A 153 4.75 12.95 -5.33
C PHE A 153 5.49 14.27 -5.52
N GLY A 154 6.57 14.53 -4.78
CA GLY A 154 7.31 15.79 -4.83
C GLY A 154 6.64 16.94 -4.08
N GLU A 155 5.57 16.66 -3.34
CA GLU A 155 4.74 17.67 -2.68
C GLU A 155 4.45 17.26 -1.23
N LYS A 156 4.44 18.25 -0.32
CA LYS A 156 4.03 18.06 1.06
C LYS A 156 2.56 17.68 1.13
N SER A 157 2.24 16.65 1.89
CA SER A 157 0.84 16.32 2.12
C SER A 157 0.18 17.37 2.99
N ASP A 158 -0.98 17.87 2.56
CA ASP A 158 -1.91 18.52 3.49
C ASP A 158 -2.35 17.49 4.55
N LEU A 159 -2.40 17.92 5.82
CA LEU A 159 -2.83 17.12 6.96
C LEU A 159 -4.07 17.71 7.65
N TYR A 160 -4.54 18.90 7.26
CA TYR A 160 -5.66 19.60 7.94
C TYR A 160 -6.98 18.84 7.84
N HIS A 161 -7.16 18.03 6.80
CA HIS A 161 -8.35 17.20 6.61
C HIS A 161 -8.32 15.89 7.40
N ILE A 162 -7.19 15.52 8.02
CA ILE A 162 -7.09 14.27 8.78
C ILE A 162 -7.87 14.41 10.09
N ARG A 163 -8.72 13.42 10.37
CA ARG A 163 -9.51 13.29 11.59
C ARG A 163 -9.20 11.98 12.29
N ALA A 164 -9.48 11.90 13.59
CA ALA A 164 -9.39 10.64 14.32
C ALA A 164 -10.31 9.60 13.67
N PHE A 165 -9.84 8.36 13.55
CA PHE A 165 -10.67 7.28 13.02
C PHE A 165 -11.95 7.11 13.86
N GLY A 166 -13.10 6.98 13.22
CA GLY A 166 -14.41 6.95 13.89
C GLY A 166 -14.97 8.32 14.30
N SER A 167 -14.36 9.43 13.86
CA SER A 167 -14.96 10.76 14.04
C SER A 167 -16.30 10.87 13.32
N LEU A 168 -17.24 11.63 13.91
CA LEU A 168 -18.53 11.93 13.28
C LEU A 168 -18.29 12.64 11.94
N CYS A 169 -18.88 12.10 10.87
CA CYS A 169 -18.87 12.72 9.56
C CYS A 169 -20.30 12.94 9.06
N ILE A 170 -20.48 13.98 8.24
CA ILE A 170 -21.74 14.24 7.56
C ILE A 170 -21.63 13.59 6.18
N HIS A 171 -22.42 12.56 5.94
CA HIS A 171 -22.60 12.02 4.60
C HIS A 171 -23.79 12.75 3.95
N THR A 172 -23.52 13.69 3.06
CA THR A 172 -24.57 14.27 2.22
C THR A 172 -24.95 13.26 1.14
N CYS A 173 -25.94 12.42 1.43
CA CYS A 173 -26.61 11.66 0.38
C CYS A 173 -27.32 12.68 -0.53
N THR A 174 -26.77 12.93 -1.71
CA THR A 174 -27.56 13.49 -2.82
C THR A 174 -28.63 12.46 -3.15
N GLU A 175 -29.84 12.74 -2.65
CA GLU A 175 -31.13 12.06 -2.84
C GLU A 175 -31.12 10.67 -3.51
N GLY A 176 -31.42 9.62 -2.73
CA GLY A 176 -31.84 8.35 -3.34
C GLY A 176 -31.76 7.03 -2.57
N ARG A 177 -31.44 6.98 -1.27
CA ARG A 177 -31.85 5.91 -0.31
C ARG A 177 -31.05 6.07 0.98
N ALA A 178 -31.73 6.54 2.02
CA ALA A 178 -31.22 6.43 3.38
C ALA A 178 -31.58 5.03 3.90
N GLU A 179 -30.63 4.10 3.88
CA GLU A 179 -30.68 2.95 4.77
C GLU A 179 -29.69 3.20 5.91
N LYS A 180 -30.20 3.17 7.15
CA LYS A 180 -29.38 3.27 8.37
C LYS A 180 -28.39 2.11 8.37
N LEU A 181 -27.10 2.41 8.31
CA LEU A 181 -26.07 1.45 8.71
C LEU A 181 -26.06 1.43 10.24
N ILE A 182 -26.59 0.34 10.80
CA ILE A 182 -26.45 -0.05 12.22
C ILE A 182 -25.05 -0.62 12.44
#